data_AF-A0A1V2RGS8-F1
#
_entry.id   AF-A0A1V2RGS8-F1
#
_cell.length_a   1.000
_cell.length_b   1.000
_cell.length_c   1.000
_cell.angle_alpha   90.00
_cell.angle_beta   90.00
_cell.angle_gamma   90.00
#
_symmetry.space_group_name_H-M   'P 1'
#
loop_
_entity.id
_entity.type
_entity.pdbx_description
1 polymer ?
#
loop_
_entity_poly.entity_id
_entity_poly.type
_entity_poly.pdbx_seq_one_letter_code
_entity_poly.pdbx_strand_id
1 'polypeptide(L)'
;MSADEVRERVERRLREAVGPPDARAAVTFIGTGRIEVLRIPDPGQGLVRYATSGMSALPMTDPTAAVADPDRGPRAELLLTLRAGRARTDAVHRALAVFAASPQVEGVVLAAGGSLDLGEPLWPGAPFTSVLAGEPGAVVPELPLPPPRDPVRFFPLLPMTPNEAAWKRVHGAAALEERWLHHGTDLRDPARAAVPLGE
;
A
#
# COMPACT_ATOMS: atom_id res chain seq x y z
N MET A 1 5.14 19.75 -13.38
CA MET A 1 3.93 18.93 -13.22
C MET A 1 3.45 19.10 -11.79
N SER A 2 2.20 19.52 -11.60
CA SER A 2 1.62 19.75 -10.28
C SER A 2 1.32 18.43 -9.55
N ALA A 3 1.12 18.49 -8.24
CA ALA A 3 0.66 17.36 -7.43
C ALA A 3 -0.68 16.79 -7.95
N ASP A 4 -1.59 17.68 -8.37
CA ASP A 4 -2.89 17.28 -8.91
C ASP A 4 -2.75 16.56 -10.27
N GLU A 5 -1.86 17.03 -11.14
CA GLU A 5 -1.56 16.36 -12.42
C GLU A 5 -0.98 14.94 -12.21
N VAL A 6 -0.12 14.75 -11.19
CA VAL A 6 0.38 13.42 -10.82
C VAL A 6 -0.78 12.52 -10.40
N ARG A 7 -1.65 13.04 -9.51
CA ARG A 7 -2.81 12.30 -8.98
C ARG A 7 -3.75 11.86 -10.10
N GLU A 8 -4.07 12.73 -11.04
CA GLU A 8 -4.92 12.40 -12.19
C GLU A 8 -4.32 11.29 -13.07
N ARG A 9 -3.01 11.30 -13.27
CA ARG A 9 -2.31 10.24 -14.02
C ARG A 9 -2.28 8.92 -13.26
N VAL A 10 -2.15 8.96 -11.94
CA VAL A 10 -2.27 7.80 -11.05
C VAL A 10 -3.66 7.18 -11.13
N GLU A 11 -4.73 7.98 -10.97
CA GLU A 11 -6.10 7.47 -11.04
C GLU A 11 -6.40 6.83 -12.40
N ARG A 12 -5.91 7.44 -13.48
CA ARG A 12 -6.02 6.88 -14.83
C ARG A 12 -5.30 5.55 -14.95
N ARG A 13 -4.06 5.45 -14.46
CA ARG A 13 -3.29 4.21 -14.46
C ARG A 13 -3.98 3.10 -13.67
N LEU A 14 -4.51 3.42 -12.49
CA LEU A 14 -5.27 2.48 -11.68
C LEU A 14 -6.52 2.00 -12.43
N ARG A 15 -7.27 2.93 -13.05
CA ARG A 15 -8.45 2.59 -13.84
C ARG A 15 -8.15 1.66 -15.01
N GLU A 16 -7.06 1.92 -15.74
CA GLU A 16 -6.62 1.10 -16.86
C GLU A 16 -6.20 -0.31 -16.41
N ALA A 17 -5.52 -0.43 -15.27
CA ALA A 17 -4.95 -1.69 -14.81
C ALA A 17 -5.94 -2.57 -14.03
N VAL A 18 -6.78 -1.97 -13.17
CA VAL A 18 -7.62 -2.72 -12.22
C VAL A 18 -9.11 -2.35 -12.26
N GLY A 19 -9.51 -1.43 -13.14
CA GLY A 19 -10.90 -1.04 -13.34
C GLY A 19 -11.33 0.22 -12.58
N PRO A 20 -12.57 0.68 -12.79
CA PRO A 20 -13.06 1.94 -12.22
C PRO A 20 -13.36 1.80 -10.72
N PRO A 21 -13.07 2.84 -9.90
CA PRO A 21 -13.51 2.86 -8.52
C PRO A 21 -15.03 3.06 -8.41
N ASP A 22 -15.66 2.41 -7.44
CA ASP A 22 -17.08 2.59 -7.11
C ASP A 22 -17.31 3.44 -5.84
N ALA A 23 -16.26 3.65 -5.05
CA ALA A 23 -16.27 4.54 -3.90
C ALA A 23 -14.88 5.16 -3.69
N ARG A 24 -14.86 6.29 -2.98
CA ARG A 24 -13.63 6.95 -2.54
C ARG A 24 -13.80 7.57 -1.16
N ALA A 25 -12.72 7.60 -0.39
CA ALA A 25 -12.60 8.36 0.83
C ALA A 25 -11.39 9.28 0.71
N ALA A 26 -11.48 10.52 1.21
CA ALA A 26 -10.39 11.48 1.20
C ALA A 26 -10.03 11.86 2.65
N VAL A 27 -8.73 11.91 2.93
CA VAL A 27 -8.18 12.33 4.22
C VAL A 27 -7.09 13.36 3.95
N THR A 28 -7.09 14.42 4.74
CA THR A 28 -6.02 15.44 4.70
C THR A 28 -5.38 15.48 6.07
N PHE A 29 -4.07 15.24 6.14
CA PHE A 29 -3.29 15.43 7.36
C PHE A 29 -2.62 16.80 7.33
N ILE A 30 -2.42 17.39 8.51
CA ILE A 30 -1.70 18.66 8.64
C ILE A 30 -0.31 18.50 8.03
N GLY A 31 0.07 19.40 7.11
CA GLY A 31 1.36 19.37 6.44
C GLY A 31 1.45 18.40 5.25
N THR A 32 0.36 17.70 4.91
CA THR A 32 0.31 16.78 3.75
C THR A 32 -0.71 17.25 2.72
N GLY A 33 -0.53 16.81 1.48
CA GLY A 33 -1.57 16.93 0.45
C GLY A 33 -2.77 16.02 0.75
N ARG A 34 -3.86 16.24 0.02
CA ARG A 34 -5.04 15.35 0.06
C ARG A 34 -4.65 13.95 -0.39
N ILE A 35 -4.91 12.96 0.47
CA ILE A 35 -4.77 11.53 0.15
C ILE A 35 -6.17 10.96 -0.05
N GLU A 36 -6.37 10.30 -1.19
CA GLU A 36 -7.58 9.53 -1.43
C GLU A 36 -7.31 8.04 -1.36
N VAL A 37 -8.32 7.29 -0.91
CA VAL A 37 -8.36 5.83 -1.00
C VAL A 37 -9.54 5.46 -1.88
N LEU A 38 -9.24 4.84 -3.00
CA LEU A 38 -10.18 4.39 -4.02
C LEU A 38 -10.54 2.93 -3.75
N ARG A 39 -11.84 2.61 -3.75
CA ARG A 39 -12.33 1.23 -3.72
C ARG A 39 -12.69 0.79 -5.14
N ILE A 40 -12.08 -0.30 -5.59
CA ILE A 40 -12.17 -0.80 -6.97
C ILE A 40 -12.63 -2.25 -6.91
N PRO A 41 -13.93 -2.53 -7.14
CA PRO A 41 -14.45 -3.90 -7.15
C PRO A 41 -14.01 -4.65 -8.41
N ASP A 42 -13.74 -5.94 -8.26
CA ASP A 42 -13.47 -6.87 -9.35
C ASP A 42 -14.35 -8.12 -9.17
N PRO A 43 -15.65 -8.01 -9.50
CA PRO A 43 -16.61 -9.07 -9.27
C PRO A 43 -16.29 -10.32 -10.10
N GLY A 44 -15.65 -10.16 -11.26
CA GLY A 44 -15.22 -11.27 -12.12
C GLY A 44 -14.16 -12.17 -11.48
N GLN A 45 -13.42 -11.66 -10.49
CA GLN A 45 -12.45 -12.43 -9.70
C GLN A 45 -12.88 -12.62 -8.24
N GLY A 46 -14.04 -12.11 -7.84
CA GLY A 46 -14.49 -12.09 -6.45
C GLY A 46 -13.54 -11.29 -5.54
N LEU A 47 -12.93 -10.22 -6.07
CA LEU A 47 -11.96 -9.38 -5.36
C LEU A 47 -12.49 -7.96 -5.16
N VAL A 48 -11.90 -7.27 -4.20
CA VAL A 48 -11.97 -5.83 -4.03
C VAL A 48 -10.55 -5.30 -3.82
N ARG A 49 -10.23 -4.20 -4.49
CA ARG A 49 -8.94 -3.52 -4.36
C ARG A 49 -9.14 -2.15 -3.72
N TYR A 50 -8.20 -1.78 -2.87
CA TYR A 50 -8.10 -0.45 -2.29
C TYR A 50 -6.78 0.16 -2.71
N ALA A 51 -6.82 1.31 -3.36
CA ALA A 51 -5.61 1.97 -3.88
C ALA A 51 -5.52 3.39 -3.34
N THR A 52 -4.32 3.83 -2.97
CA THR A 52 -4.10 5.23 -2.59
C THR A 52 -3.91 6.08 -3.85
N SER A 53 -4.26 7.35 -3.72
CA SER A 53 -4.06 8.39 -4.74
C SER A 53 -3.69 9.68 -4.01
N GLY A 54 -2.41 10.01 -4.00
CA GLY A 54 -1.89 11.21 -3.32
C GLY A 54 -0.55 11.01 -2.61
N MET A 55 -0.15 9.77 -2.29
CA MET A 55 1.17 9.49 -1.70
C MET A 55 2.30 9.92 -2.65
N SER A 56 2.08 9.73 -3.95
CA SER A 56 3.03 10.06 -5.01
C SER A 56 3.07 11.55 -5.41
N ALA A 57 2.18 12.38 -4.84
CA ALA A 57 2.11 13.82 -5.13
C ALA A 57 3.45 14.53 -4.86
N LEU A 58 4.13 14.11 -3.80
CA LEU A 58 5.47 14.53 -3.42
C LEU A 58 6.40 13.30 -3.40
N PRO A 59 7.70 13.46 -3.67
CA PRO A 59 8.64 12.35 -3.58
C PRO A 59 8.79 11.93 -2.11
N MET A 60 8.95 10.63 -1.87
CA MET A 60 9.39 10.13 -0.57
C MET A 60 10.81 10.64 -0.34
N THR A 61 11.00 11.39 0.73
CA THR A 61 12.26 12.08 0.99
C THR A 61 13.07 11.29 2.01
N ASP A 62 14.36 11.10 1.72
CA ASP A 62 15.31 10.56 2.69
C ASP A 62 15.50 11.58 3.82
N PRO A 63 15.18 11.24 5.08
CA PRO A 63 15.26 12.16 6.21
C PRO A 63 16.70 12.56 6.55
N THR A 64 17.70 11.88 5.98
CA THR A 64 19.12 12.21 6.14
C THR A 64 19.63 13.21 5.09
N ALA A 65 18.83 13.54 4.07
CA ALA A 65 19.20 14.51 3.04
C ALA A 65 19.21 15.94 3.60
N ALA A 66 20.25 16.71 3.29
CA ALA A 66 20.41 18.10 3.76
C ALA A 66 19.35 19.05 3.17
N VAL A 67 18.81 18.75 1.98
CA VAL A 67 17.75 19.51 1.32
C VAL A 67 16.83 18.53 0.59
N ALA A 68 15.52 18.63 0.84
CA ALA A 68 14.52 17.88 0.10
C ALA A 68 14.37 18.45 -1.32
N ASP A 69 14.54 17.61 -2.35
CA ASP A 69 14.23 17.97 -3.73
C ASP A 69 12.73 17.72 -3.98
N PRO A 70 11.93 18.75 -4.33
CA PRO A 70 10.48 18.59 -4.50
C PRO A 70 10.10 17.75 -5.74
N ASP A 71 11.02 17.56 -6.68
CA ASP A 71 10.78 16.84 -7.93
C ASP A 71 11.44 15.45 -7.94
N ARG A 72 12.67 15.32 -7.45
CA ARG A 72 13.45 14.07 -7.49
C ARG A 72 13.17 13.16 -6.31
N GLY A 73 13.25 11.86 -6.58
CA GLY A 73 13.19 10.82 -5.56
C GLY A 73 11.97 9.90 -5.70
N PRO A 74 11.98 8.77 -4.97
CA PRO A 74 11.02 7.69 -5.18
C PRO A 74 9.58 8.12 -4.93
N ARG A 75 8.66 7.62 -5.75
CA ARG A 75 7.22 7.88 -5.61
C ARG A 75 6.46 6.57 -5.57
N ALA A 76 5.47 6.51 -4.70
CA ALA A 76 4.70 5.29 -4.49
C ALA A 76 3.21 5.58 -4.37
N GLU A 77 2.42 4.57 -4.70
CA GLU A 77 1.05 4.41 -4.24
C GLU A 77 0.89 2.97 -3.70
N LEU A 78 -0.05 2.78 -2.78
CA LEU A 78 -0.30 1.53 -2.11
C LEU A 78 -1.51 0.83 -2.73
N LEU A 79 -1.43 -0.50 -2.87
CA LEU A 79 -2.50 -1.32 -3.42
C LEU A 79 -2.77 -2.52 -2.50
N LEU A 80 -3.91 -2.52 -1.81
CA LEU A 80 -4.38 -3.67 -1.05
C LEU A 80 -5.42 -4.43 -1.85
N THR A 81 -5.24 -5.73 -2.05
CA THR A 81 -6.20 -6.61 -2.74
C THR A 81 -6.75 -7.64 -1.77
N LEU A 82 -8.09 -7.74 -1.67
CA LEU A 82 -8.77 -8.66 -0.76
C LEU A 82 -9.87 -9.44 -1.48
N ARG A 83 -10.23 -10.62 -0.94
CA ARG A 83 -11.44 -11.34 -1.33
C ARG A 83 -12.67 -10.56 -0.89
N ALA A 84 -13.57 -10.30 -1.83
CA ALA A 84 -14.81 -9.60 -1.56
C ALA A 84 -15.76 -10.46 -0.70
N GLY A 85 -16.56 -9.80 0.15
CA GLY A 85 -17.64 -10.44 0.91
C GLY A 85 -17.22 -11.35 2.08
N ARG A 86 -15.92 -11.47 2.37
CA ARG A 86 -15.40 -12.30 3.48
C ARG A 86 -15.34 -11.56 4.82
N ALA A 87 -15.21 -10.23 4.79
CA ALA A 87 -15.24 -9.36 5.97
C ALA A 87 -15.70 -7.94 5.58
N ARG A 88 -16.07 -7.12 6.57
CA ARG A 88 -16.36 -5.70 6.38
C ARG A 88 -15.07 -4.88 6.38
N THR A 89 -14.48 -4.71 5.21
CA THR A 89 -13.17 -4.05 5.04
C THR A 89 -13.28 -2.58 4.63
N ASP A 90 -14.48 -2.00 4.62
CA ASP A 90 -14.72 -0.62 4.18
C ASP A 90 -13.94 0.43 5.00
N ALA A 91 -13.69 0.16 6.28
CA ALA A 91 -12.93 1.05 7.16
C ALA A 91 -11.41 1.09 6.87
N VAL A 92 -10.88 0.22 5.99
CA VAL A 92 -9.43 0.14 5.69
C VAL A 92 -8.85 1.43 5.09
N HIS A 93 -9.71 2.29 4.54
CA HIS A 93 -9.30 3.60 4.03
C HIS A 93 -8.56 4.46 5.08
N ARG A 94 -8.85 4.29 6.38
CA ARG A 94 -8.15 5.02 7.43
C ARG A 94 -6.70 4.57 7.56
N ALA A 95 -6.47 3.27 7.66
CA ALA A 95 -5.14 2.68 7.72
C ALA A 95 -4.31 3.03 6.48
N LEU A 96 -4.90 2.88 5.28
CA LEU A 96 -4.22 3.20 4.02
C LEU A 96 -3.89 4.69 3.88
N ALA A 97 -4.75 5.58 4.37
CA ALA A 97 -4.47 7.02 4.37
C ALA A 97 -3.31 7.36 5.31
N VAL A 98 -3.24 6.75 6.50
CA VAL A 98 -2.11 6.91 7.43
C VAL A 98 -0.82 6.42 6.78
N PHE A 99 -0.84 5.21 6.21
CA PHE A 99 0.32 4.64 5.52
C PHE A 99 0.79 5.49 4.33
N ALA A 100 -0.13 6.06 3.55
CA ALA A 100 0.21 6.97 2.45
C ALA A 100 0.76 8.32 2.92
N ALA A 101 0.47 8.74 4.15
CA ALA A 101 1.00 9.97 4.73
C ALA A 101 2.40 9.78 5.34
N SER A 102 2.80 8.55 5.66
CA SER A 102 4.04 8.27 6.40
C SER A 102 5.31 8.84 5.76
N PRO A 103 5.49 8.90 4.42
CA PRO A 103 6.70 9.52 3.86
C PRO A 103 6.84 11.00 4.23
N GLN A 104 5.73 11.72 4.35
CA GLN A 104 5.74 13.15 4.65
C GLN A 104 5.74 13.45 6.16
N VAL A 105 5.18 12.54 6.96
CA VAL A 105 5.06 12.72 8.41
C VAL A 105 6.27 12.12 9.15
N GLU A 106 6.75 10.97 8.69
CA GLU A 106 7.79 10.16 9.36
C GLU A 106 9.10 10.12 8.57
N GLY A 107 9.15 10.66 7.33
CA GLY A 107 10.35 10.60 6.49
C GLY A 107 10.68 9.18 6.02
N VAL A 108 9.66 8.35 5.78
CA VAL A 108 9.87 6.95 5.37
C VAL A 108 9.97 6.83 3.86
N VAL A 109 11.01 6.18 3.36
CA VAL A 109 11.11 5.72 1.96
C VAL A 109 10.67 4.27 1.89
N LEU A 110 9.52 4.01 1.27
CA LEU A 110 9.00 2.66 1.12
C LEU A 110 9.76 1.88 0.04
N ALA A 111 10.15 0.65 0.38
CA ALA A 111 10.77 -0.31 -0.53
C ALA A 111 10.11 -1.69 -0.37
N ALA A 112 10.31 -2.58 -1.35
CA ALA A 112 9.85 -3.96 -1.27
C ALA A 112 10.50 -4.68 -0.08
N GLY A 113 9.75 -5.54 0.59
CA GLY A 113 10.12 -6.14 1.88
C GLY A 113 10.04 -5.19 3.08
N GLY A 114 9.76 -3.90 2.86
CA GLY A 114 9.46 -2.91 3.89
C GLY A 114 8.13 -3.20 4.59
N SER A 115 7.93 -2.65 5.78
CA SER A 115 6.70 -2.83 6.55
C SER A 115 6.11 -1.49 6.94
N LEU A 116 4.78 -1.40 6.92
CA LEU A 116 4.02 -0.29 7.48
C LEU A 116 3.14 -0.87 8.59
N ASP A 117 3.23 -0.32 9.79
CA ASP A 117 2.56 -0.85 10.98
C ASP A 117 1.71 0.25 11.61
N LEU A 118 0.44 -0.07 11.84
CA LEU A 118 -0.50 0.85 12.46
C LEU A 118 -0.53 0.68 13.99
N GLY A 119 -0.05 -0.46 14.50
CA GLY A 119 -0.17 -0.84 15.91
C GLY A 119 -1.58 -1.25 16.35
N GLU A 120 -2.58 -1.10 15.47
CA GLU A 120 -3.97 -1.49 15.69
C GLU A 120 -4.54 -2.18 14.43
N PRO A 121 -5.70 -2.87 14.51
CA PRO A 121 -6.29 -3.56 13.37
C PRO A 121 -6.51 -2.66 12.14
N LEU A 122 -6.14 -3.14 10.94
CA LEU A 122 -6.29 -2.38 9.68
C LEU A 122 -7.76 -2.00 9.38
N TRP A 123 -8.71 -2.77 9.89
CA TRP A 123 -10.14 -2.49 9.94
C TRP A 123 -10.74 -3.19 11.16
N PRO A 124 -11.96 -2.83 11.62
CA PRO A 124 -12.59 -3.49 12.76
C PRO A 124 -12.67 -5.01 12.58
N GLY A 125 -12.07 -5.73 13.53
CA GLY A 125 -12.01 -7.20 13.52
C GLY A 125 -10.95 -7.82 12.60
N ALA A 126 -10.09 -7.00 11.95
CA ALA A 126 -8.97 -7.54 11.19
C ALA A 126 -7.97 -8.25 12.12
N PRO A 127 -7.46 -9.43 11.75
CA PRO A 127 -6.35 -10.07 12.48
C PRO A 127 -4.99 -9.41 12.15
N PHE A 128 -4.97 -8.41 11.26
CA PHE A 128 -3.77 -7.76 10.76
C PHE A 128 -3.64 -6.35 11.33
N THR A 129 -2.44 -5.98 11.74
CA THR A 129 -2.10 -4.61 12.23
C THR A 129 -1.07 -3.91 11.35
N SER A 130 -0.41 -4.66 10.47
CA SER A 130 0.65 -4.18 9.61
C SER A 130 0.55 -4.81 8.23
N VAL A 131 1.33 -4.29 7.29
CA VAL A 131 1.45 -4.79 5.93
C VAL A 131 2.92 -4.92 5.56
N LEU A 132 3.25 -5.94 4.77
CA LEU A 132 4.49 -6.03 4.01
C LEU A 132 4.27 -5.40 2.65
N ALA A 133 5.17 -4.51 2.22
CA ALA A 133 5.18 -4.02 0.85
C ALA A 133 5.84 -5.06 -0.05
N GLY A 134 5.07 -5.68 -0.94
CA GLY A 134 5.59 -6.63 -1.91
C GLY A 134 6.25 -5.92 -3.10
N GLU A 135 6.79 -6.72 -4.04
CA GLU A 135 7.39 -6.19 -5.26
C GLU A 135 6.34 -5.45 -6.14
N PRO A 136 6.61 -4.20 -6.55
CA PRO A 136 5.70 -3.43 -7.38
C PRO A 136 5.70 -3.90 -8.84
N GLY A 137 4.69 -3.48 -9.61
CA GLY A 137 4.67 -3.65 -11.07
C GLY A 137 3.93 -4.88 -11.60
N ALA A 138 3.60 -5.85 -10.75
CA ALA A 138 2.90 -7.07 -11.18
C ALA A 138 1.42 -6.84 -11.55
N VAL A 139 0.66 -6.16 -10.68
CA VAL A 139 -0.78 -5.89 -10.90
C VAL A 139 -1.00 -4.55 -11.61
N VAL A 140 -0.24 -3.53 -11.20
CA VAL A 140 -0.29 -2.20 -11.79
C VAL A 140 1.12 -1.83 -12.21
N PRO A 141 1.40 -1.71 -13.53
CA PRO A 141 2.70 -1.29 -14.01
C PRO A 141 3.08 0.09 -13.46
N GLU A 142 4.37 0.34 -13.27
CA GLU A 142 4.86 1.66 -12.83
C GLU A 142 4.50 2.75 -13.84
N LEU A 143 4.17 3.95 -13.35
CA LEU A 143 3.78 5.10 -14.16
C LEU A 143 5.01 5.99 -14.40
N PRO A 144 5.55 6.04 -15.63
CA PRO A 144 6.68 6.91 -15.94
C PRO A 144 6.26 8.38 -15.81
N LEU A 145 7.07 9.19 -15.15
CA LEU A 145 6.90 10.63 -15.09
C LEU A 145 7.95 11.33 -15.96
N PRO A 146 7.67 12.53 -16.51
CA PRO A 146 8.69 13.30 -17.21
C PRO A 146 9.89 13.58 -16.30
N PRO A 147 11.13 13.45 -16.80
CA PRO A 147 12.32 13.82 -16.06
C PRO A 147 12.21 15.27 -15.51
N PRO A 148 12.71 15.54 -14.30
CA PRO A 148 13.60 14.70 -13.49
C PRO A 148 12.88 13.78 -12.49
N ARG A 149 11.56 13.60 -12.59
CA ARG A 149 10.78 12.83 -11.61
C ARG A 149 10.93 11.34 -11.82
N ASP A 150 11.13 10.59 -10.74
CA ASP A 150 11.10 9.13 -10.73
C ASP A 150 9.68 8.62 -11.07
N PRO A 151 9.54 7.40 -11.62
CA PRO A 151 8.23 6.81 -11.86
C PRO A 151 7.44 6.60 -10.56
N VAL A 152 6.11 6.59 -10.66
CA VAL A 152 5.25 6.14 -9.56
C VAL A 152 5.16 4.62 -9.57
N ARG A 153 5.59 3.99 -8.48
CA ARG A 153 5.48 2.54 -8.29
C ARG A 153 4.26 2.20 -7.44
N PHE A 154 3.57 1.12 -7.79
CA PHE A 154 2.37 0.68 -7.08
C PHE A 154 2.72 -0.54 -6.23
N PHE A 155 2.85 -0.35 -4.92
CA PHE A 155 3.26 -1.41 -4.00
C PHE A 155 2.06 -2.26 -3.57
N PRO A 156 2.04 -3.56 -3.91
CA PRO A 156 1.05 -4.45 -3.32
C PRO A 156 1.29 -4.56 -1.81
N LEU A 157 0.22 -4.45 -1.04
CA LEU A 157 0.25 -4.61 0.40
C LEU A 157 -0.22 -6.00 0.79
N LEU A 158 0.61 -6.69 1.57
CA LEU A 158 0.36 -8.03 2.09
C LEU A 158 0.10 -7.94 3.60
N PRO A 159 -1.16 -8.03 4.06
CA PRO A 159 -1.50 -7.90 5.48
C PRO A 159 -0.77 -8.94 6.33
N MET A 160 -0.22 -8.52 7.46
CA MET A 160 0.48 -9.36 8.43
C MET A 160 -0.23 -9.34 9.78
N THR A 161 -0.36 -10.51 10.38
CA THR A 161 -0.68 -10.63 11.80
C THR A 161 0.49 -10.12 12.65
N PRO A 162 0.27 -9.75 13.92
CA PRO A 162 1.35 -9.32 14.81
C PRO A 162 2.50 -10.35 14.92
N ASN A 163 2.16 -11.64 14.93
CA ASN A 163 3.15 -12.72 15.01
C ASN A 163 3.99 -12.83 13.73
N GLU A 164 3.37 -12.70 12.55
CA GLU A 164 4.09 -12.67 11.27
C GLU A 164 5.02 -11.45 11.18
N ALA A 165 4.55 -10.27 11.60
CA ALA A 165 5.37 -9.07 11.64
C ALA A 165 6.57 -9.22 12.59
N ALA A 166 6.36 -9.81 13.77
CA ALA A 166 7.44 -10.12 14.70
C ALA A 166 8.44 -11.12 14.13
N TRP A 167 7.95 -12.18 13.50
CA TRP A 167 8.78 -13.20 12.88
C TRP A 167 9.60 -12.63 11.71
N LYS A 168 9.00 -11.79 10.86
CA LYS A 168 9.68 -11.07 9.77
C LYS A 168 10.79 -10.15 10.25
N ARG A 169 10.64 -9.51 11.41
CA ARG A 169 11.71 -8.67 11.99
C ARG A 169 12.97 -9.48 12.33
N VAL A 170 12.81 -10.76 12.68
CA VAL A 170 13.91 -11.65 13.01
C VAL A 170 14.51 -12.32 11.77
N HIS A 171 13.66 -12.80 10.86
CA HIS A 171 14.09 -13.68 9.75
C HIS A 171 14.13 -12.98 8.37
N GLY A 172 13.60 -11.76 8.28
CA GLY A 172 13.51 -11.01 7.03
C GLY A 172 12.22 -11.26 6.24
N ALA A 173 11.97 -10.39 5.26
CA ALA A 173 10.78 -10.43 4.42
C ALA A 173 10.72 -11.67 3.51
N ALA A 174 11.84 -11.97 2.82
CA ALA A 174 11.92 -13.10 1.90
C ALA A 174 11.56 -14.43 2.58
N ALA A 175 12.08 -14.65 3.79
CA ALA A 175 11.77 -15.87 4.55
C ALA A 175 10.28 -15.98 4.93
N LEU A 176 9.60 -14.85 5.18
CA LEU A 176 8.17 -14.84 5.47
C LEU A 176 7.35 -15.11 4.20
N GLU A 177 7.76 -14.52 3.08
CA GLU A 177 7.14 -14.77 1.77
C GLU A 177 7.27 -16.24 1.34
N GLU A 178 8.46 -16.84 1.50
CA GLU A 178 8.68 -18.27 1.26
C GLU A 178 7.77 -19.13 2.14
N ARG A 179 7.59 -18.76 3.40
CA ARG A 179 6.71 -19.48 4.32
C ARG A 179 5.24 -19.36 3.92
N TRP A 180 4.77 -18.18 3.54
CA TRP A 180 3.43 -18.01 2.98
C TRP A 180 3.21 -18.86 1.73
N LEU A 181 4.20 -18.88 0.82
CA LEU A 181 4.16 -19.68 -0.39
C LEU A 181 4.12 -21.17 -0.07
N HIS A 182 5.00 -21.65 0.81
CA HIS A 182 5.08 -23.05 1.23
C HIS A 182 3.73 -23.56 1.78
N HIS A 183 3.06 -22.75 2.60
CA HIS A 183 1.76 -23.11 3.18
C HIS A 183 0.56 -22.76 2.29
N GLY A 184 0.77 -22.24 1.08
CA GLY A 184 -0.32 -21.81 0.20
C GLY A 184 -1.22 -20.75 0.84
N THR A 185 -0.64 -19.87 1.66
CA THR A 185 -1.38 -18.87 2.43
C THR A 185 -2.01 -17.85 1.49
N ASP A 186 -3.33 -17.74 1.53
CA ASP A 186 -4.03 -16.74 0.73
C ASP A 186 -4.05 -15.38 1.41
N LEU A 187 -3.03 -14.56 1.10
CA LEU A 187 -2.84 -13.22 1.66
C LEU A 187 -3.98 -12.24 1.32
N ARG A 188 -4.88 -12.59 0.41
CA ARG A 188 -6.07 -11.79 0.07
C ARG A 188 -7.28 -12.14 0.92
N ASP A 189 -7.26 -13.23 1.68
CA ASP A 189 -8.38 -13.56 2.57
C ASP A 189 -8.36 -12.61 3.79
N PRO A 190 -9.35 -11.71 3.94
CA PRO A 190 -9.36 -10.74 5.03
C PRO A 190 -9.62 -11.36 6.41
N ALA A 191 -9.91 -12.67 6.47
CA ALA A 191 -10.16 -13.40 7.71
C ALA A 191 -9.15 -14.54 7.95
N ARG A 192 -8.07 -14.65 7.17
CA ARG A 192 -7.08 -15.73 7.35
C ARG A 192 -6.43 -15.66 8.74
N ALA A 193 -6.08 -16.84 9.25
CA ALA A 193 -5.18 -16.95 10.38
C ALA A 193 -3.73 -16.62 9.97
N ALA A 194 -2.85 -16.48 10.97
CA ALA A 194 -1.41 -16.45 10.76
C ALA A 194 -0.95 -17.75 10.10
N VAL A 195 0.06 -17.63 9.23
CA VAL A 195 0.79 -18.81 8.73
C VAL A 195 1.44 -19.55 9.91
N PRO A 196 1.59 -20.88 9.87
CA PRO A 196 2.39 -21.60 10.85
C PRO A 196 3.82 -21.05 10.90
N LEU A 197 4.26 -20.58 12.08
CA LEU A 197 5.58 -19.96 12.29
C LEU A 197 6.56 -20.85 13.08
N GLY A 198 6.08 -21.97 13.63
CA GLY A 198 6.92 -22.99 14.26
C GLY A 198 7.71 -23.81 13.23
N GLU A 199 8.56 -24.70 13.74
CA GLU A 199 9.16 -25.79 12.94
C GLU A 199 8.10 -26.75 12.39
#